data_AF-A0A833Y567-F1
#
_entry.id   AF-A0A833Y567-F1
#
_cell.length_a   1.000
_cell.length_b   1.000
_cell.length_c   1.000
_cell.angle_alpha   90.00
_cell.angle_beta   90.00
_cell.angle_gamma   90.00
#
_symmetry.space_group_name_H-M   'P 1'
#
loop_
_entity.id
_entity.type
_entity.pdbx_description
1 polymer ?
#
loop_
_entity_poly.entity_id
_entity_poly.type
_entity_poly.pdbx_seq_one_letter_code
_entity_poly.pdbx_strand_id
1 'polypeptide(L)'
;MEMAHEIRFFELNTGAKIPSLGLGTAQVDPGLVDEAVATAIKVGYRHIDCAQLYGNEKEIGLILKKLFEDGVVKREDLWITSKLWSTDHASEDVSEALDTTLRNLQLDYLDLYL
;
A
#
# COMPACT_ATOMS: atom_id res chain seq x y z
N MET A 1 20.33 -6.98 -19.33
CA MET A 1 19.40 -6.15 -18.55
C MET A 1 20.12 -5.75 -17.29
N GLU A 2 20.49 -4.48 -17.17
CA GLU A 2 21.08 -3.94 -15.95
C GLU A 2 20.03 -4.02 -14.85
N MET A 3 20.35 -4.74 -13.77
CA MET A 3 19.47 -4.86 -12.60
C MET A 3 19.28 -3.45 -12.05
N ALA A 4 18.03 -3.02 -11.87
CA ALA A 4 17.74 -1.77 -11.17
C ALA A 4 18.51 -1.77 -9.84
N HIS A 5 19.20 -0.67 -9.54
CA HIS A 5 19.88 -0.47 -8.26
C HIS A 5 18.90 -0.81 -7.12
N GLU A 6 19.35 -1.55 -6.10
CA GLU A 6 18.52 -1.84 -4.92
C GLU A 6 17.87 -0.56 -4.40
N ILE A 7 16.55 -0.60 -4.21
CA ILE A 7 15.81 0.51 -3.60
C ILE A 7 16.36 0.68 -2.18
N ARG A 8 16.93 1.86 -1.92
CA ARG A 8 17.42 2.20 -0.58
C ARG A 8 16.26 2.29 0.40
N PHE A 9 16.56 2.24 1.68
CA PHE A 9 15.57 2.38 2.74
C PHE A 9 15.99 3.46 3.74
N PHE A 10 15.01 3.97 4.47
CA PHE A 10 15.24 4.76 5.68
C PHE A 10 14.81 3.93 6.89
N GLU A 11 15.57 4.01 7.98
CA GLU A 11 15.17 3.40 9.26
C GLU A 11 14.28 4.37 10.02
N LEU A 12 13.07 3.93 10.37
CA LEU A 12 12.14 4.69 11.19
C LEU A 12 12.50 4.57 12.67
N ASN A 13 11.93 5.45 13.50
CA ASN A 13 12.10 5.38 14.95
C ASN A 13 11.53 4.09 15.60
N THR A 14 10.69 3.35 14.88
CA THR A 14 10.20 2.02 15.25
C THR A 14 11.19 0.89 14.94
N GLY A 15 12.31 1.18 14.28
CA GLY A 15 13.28 0.20 13.76
C GLY A 15 12.89 -0.42 12.42
N ALA A 16 11.69 -0.13 11.91
CA ALA A 16 11.23 -0.61 10.60
C ALA A 16 11.95 0.12 9.45
N LYS A 17 12.14 -0.57 8.32
CA LYS A 17 12.84 -0.03 7.14
C LYS A 17 11.84 0.31 6.04
N ILE A 18 11.54 1.59 5.87
CA ILE A 18 10.67 2.06 4.78
C ILE A 18 11.46 2.16 3.46
N PRO A 19 10.97 1.59 2.34
CA PRO A 19 11.59 1.81 1.04
C PRO A 19 11.56 3.31 0.67
N SER A 20 12.70 3.85 0.25
CA SER A 20 12.89 5.27 -0.02
C SER A 20 12.09 5.78 -1.22
N LEU A 21 11.60 4.86 -2.05
CA LEU A 21 10.79 5.15 -3.23
C LEU A 21 9.50 4.32 -3.16
N GLY A 22 8.36 5.00 -3.24
CA GLY A 22 7.04 4.39 -3.23
C GLY A 22 6.18 4.88 -4.39
N LEU A 23 5.19 4.07 -4.77
CA LEU A 23 4.16 4.43 -5.74
C LEU A 23 3.03 5.18 -5.01
N GLY A 24 2.79 6.43 -5.38
CA GLY A 24 1.59 7.16 -4.96
C GLY A 24 0.37 6.73 -5.76
N THR A 25 -0.78 6.60 -5.10
CA THR A 25 -2.03 6.12 -5.72
C THR A 25 -3.15 7.17 -5.75
N ALA A 26 -2.85 8.42 -5.38
CA ALA A 26 -3.81 9.52 -5.49
C ALA A 26 -4.08 9.88 -6.97
N GLN A 27 -5.33 10.24 -7.29
CA GLN A 27 -5.73 10.75 -8.62
C GLN A 27 -5.42 9.80 -9.79
N VAL A 28 -5.38 8.50 -9.53
CA VAL A 28 -5.33 7.50 -10.60
C VAL A 28 -6.74 7.29 -11.14
N ASP A 29 -6.89 7.29 -12.46
CA ASP A 29 -8.19 7.05 -13.09
C ASP A 29 -8.74 5.68 -12.67
N PRO A 30 -10.06 5.56 -12.42
CA PRO A 30 -10.69 4.29 -12.09
C PRO A 30 -10.35 3.20 -13.11
N GLY A 31 -9.96 2.01 -12.64
CA GLY A 31 -9.57 0.89 -13.51
C GLY A 31 -8.15 0.95 -14.08
N LEU A 32 -7.32 1.94 -13.70
CA LEU A 32 -5.88 1.96 -14.04
C LEU A 32 -4.97 1.66 -12.85
N VAL A 33 -5.49 1.75 -11.62
CA VAL A 33 -4.68 1.60 -10.40
C VAL A 33 -4.15 0.19 -10.22
N ASP A 34 -4.90 -0.82 -10.68
CA ASP A 34 -4.51 -2.22 -10.60
C ASP A 34 -3.29 -2.51 -11.49
N GLU A 35 -3.32 -2.06 -12.75
CA GLU A 35 -2.20 -2.18 -13.67
C GLU A 35 -0.98 -1.39 -13.17
N ALA A 36 -1.19 -0.19 -12.65
CA ALA A 36 -0.11 0.63 -12.09
C ALA A 36 0.58 -0.07 -10.90
N VAL A 37 -0.19 -0.58 -9.93
CA VAL A 37 0.34 -1.31 -8.76
C VAL A 37 1.04 -2.60 -9.19
N ALA A 38 0.42 -3.39 -10.06
CA ALA A 38 1.03 -4.62 -10.56
C ALA A 38 2.34 -4.38 -11.29
N THR A 39 2.38 -3.35 -12.14
CA THR A 39 3.57 -2.97 -12.89
C THR A 39 4.66 -2.49 -11.94
N ALA A 40 4.33 -1.60 -11.00
CA ALA A 40 5.28 -1.09 -10.02
C ALA A 40 5.95 -2.23 -9.22
N ILE A 41 5.16 -3.18 -8.71
CA ILE A 41 5.69 -4.34 -7.96
C ILE A 41 6.60 -5.20 -8.84
N LYS A 42 6.19 -5.47 -10.09
CA LYS A 42 6.97 -6.27 -11.05
C LYS A 42 8.28 -5.60 -11.46
N VAL A 43 8.33 -4.26 -11.52
CA VAL A 43 9.57 -3.51 -11.81
C VAL A 43 10.40 -3.20 -10.58
N GLY A 44 9.97 -3.65 -9.39
CA GLY A 44 10.79 -3.66 -8.17
C GLY A 44 10.32 -2.75 -7.04
N TYR A 45 9.23 -1.99 -7.19
CA TYR A 45 8.70 -1.20 -6.07
C TYR A 45 8.27 -2.13 -4.94
N ARG A 46 8.53 -1.67 -3.71
CA ARG A 46 8.11 -2.35 -2.48
C ARG A 46 7.33 -1.44 -1.54
N HIS A 47 7.05 -0.20 -1.93
CA HIS A 47 6.24 0.72 -1.13
C HIS A 47 5.05 1.22 -1.97
N ILE A 48 3.83 1.00 -1.47
CA ILE A 48 2.59 1.50 -2.06
C ILE A 48 1.95 2.46 -1.06
N ASP A 49 1.74 3.72 -1.48
CA ASP A 49 1.09 4.75 -0.69
C ASP A 49 -0.39 4.86 -1.08
N CYS A 50 -1.26 4.48 -0.15
CA CYS A 50 -2.72 4.47 -0.27
C CYS A 50 -3.34 5.54 0.64
N ALA A 51 -4.65 5.73 0.50
CA ALA A 51 -5.49 6.40 1.49
C ALA A 51 -6.95 6.02 1.24
N GLN A 52 -7.77 5.91 2.29
CA GLN A 52 -9.21 5.70 2.18
C GLN A 52 -9.87 6.75 1.26
N LEU A 53 -9.48 8.04 1.40
CA LEU A 53 -10.02 9.14 0.60
C LEU A 53 -9.84 8.95 -0.91
N TYR A 54 -8.78 8.26 -1.35
CA TYR A 54 -8.48 8.12 -2.78
C TYR A 54 -9.50 7.24 -3.50
N GLY A 55 -10.34 6.50 -2.75
CA GLY A 55 -11.47 5.77 -3.28
C GLY A 55 -11.12 4.50 -4.07
N ASN A 56 -9.86 4.09 -4.05
CA ASN A 56 -9.33 3.02 -4.89
C ASN A 56 -8.69 1.85 -4.12
N GLU A 57 -8.75 1.84 -2.78
CA GLU A 57 -8.19 0.76 -1.95
C GLU A 57 -8.75 -0.63 -2.28
N LYS A 58 -10.02 -0.72 -2.71
CA LYS A 58 -10.63 -2.00 -3.12
C LYS A 58 -9.96 -2.59 -4.36
N GLU A 59 -9.69 -1.76 -5.37
CA GLU A 59 -9.02 -2.17 -6.60
C GLU A 59 -7.58 -2.60 -6.29
N ILE A 60 -6.89 -1.82 -5.44
CA ILE A 60 -5.55 -2.13 -4.95
C ILE A 60 -5.54 -3.48 -4.20
N GLY A 61 -6.50 -3.72 -3.31
CA GLY A 61 -6.58 -4.96 -2.55
C GLY A 61 -6.78 -6.19 -3.43
N LEU A 62 -7.62 -6.08 -4.47
CA LEU A 62 -7.83 -7.16 -5.44
C LEU A 62 -6.54 -7.53 -6.16
N ILE A 63 -5.76 -6.54 -6.61
CA ILE A 63 -4.50 -6.83 -7.30
C ILE A 63 -3.40 -7.32 -6.34
N LEU A 64 -3.32 -6.78 -5.12
CA LEU A 64 -2.38 -7.26 -4.10
C LEU A 64 -2.61 -8.74 -3.80
N LYS A 65 -3.86 -9.13 -3.52
CA LYS A 65 -4.23 -10.52 -3.29
C LYS A 65 -3.80 -11.42 -4.44
N LYS A 66 -4.10 -11.03 -5.68
CA LYS A 66 -3.69 -11.79 -6.86
C LYS A 66 -2.16 -11.93 -6.95
N LEU A 67 -1.40 -10.87 -6.71
CA LEU A 67 0.07 -10.91 -6.76
C LEU A 67 0.67 -11.81 -5.67
N PHE A 68 0.03 -11.89 -4.50
CA PHE A 68 0.41 -12.81 -3.43
C PHE A 68 0.08 -14.27 -3.82
N GLU A 69 -1.11 -14.53 -4.35
CA GLU A 69 -1.55 -15.86 -4.81
C GLU A 69 -0.70 -16.37 -5.98
N ASP A 70 -0.33 -15.48 -6.91
CA ASP A 70 0.55 -15.77 -8.06
C ASP A 70 2.03 -15.91 -7.64
N GLY A 71 2.37 -15.64 -6.37
CA GLY A 71 3.73 -15.73 -5.85
C GLY A 71 4.70 -14.66 -6.41
N VAL A 72 4.17 -13.56 -6.95
CA VAL A 72 4.99 -12.46 -7.51
C VAL A 72 5.74 -11.70 -6.41
N VAL A 73 5.13 -11.57 -5.24
CA VAL A 73 5.69 -10.92 -4.06
C VAL A 73 5.04 -11.51 -2.81
N LYS A 74 5.71 -11.45 -1.65
CA LYS A 74 5.10 -11.82 -0.36
C LYS A 74 4.58 -10.58 0.35
N ARG A 75 3.63 -10.75 1.26
CA ARG A 75 3.07 -9.63 2.03
C ARG A 75 4.16 -8.92 2.83
N GLU A 76 5.04 -9.66 3.49
CA GLU A 76 6.14 -9.15 4.31
C GLU A 76 7.25 -8.45 3.50
N ASP A 77 7.26 -8.59 2.18
CA ASP A 77 8.20 -7.87 1.30
C ASP A 77 7.66 -6.49 0.89
N LEU A 78 6.38 -6.19 1.15
CA LEU A 78 5.75 -4.91 0.82
C LEU A 78 5.60 -4.03 2.04
N TRP A 79 5.77 -2.73 1.82
CA TRP A 79 5.41 -1.63 2.70
C TRP A 79 4.12 -0.98 2.18
N ILE A 80 3.03 -1.13 2.93
CA ILE A 80 1.73 -0.54 2.60
C ILE A 80 1.41 0.56 3.60
N THR A 81 1.29 1.78 3.09
CA THR A 81 0.89 2.97 3.86
C THR A 81 -0.57 3.30 3.55
N SER A 82 -1.39 3.59 4.57
CA SER A 82 -2.69 4.25 4.37
C SER A 82 -2.89 5.38 5.40
N LYS A 83 -4.02 6.08 5.31
CA LYS A 83 -4.26 7.35 6.01
C LYS A 83 -5.67 7.39 6.57
N LEU A 84 -5.81 7.82 7.81
CA LEU A 84 -7.07 8.17 8.44
C LEU A 84 -7.61 9.45 7.79
N TRP A 85 -8.87 9.45 7.36
CA TRP A 85 -9.45 10.66 6.80
C TRP A 85 -9.91 11.62 7.90
N SER A 86 -9.93 12.92 7.58
CA SER A 86 -10.25 13.99 8.52
C SER A 86 -11.66 13.89 9.14
N THR A 87 -12.57 13.11 8.56
CA THR A 87 -13.89 12.86 9.14
C THR A 87 -13.88 11.87 10.30
N ASP A 88 -12.80 11.10 10.45
CA ASP A 88 -12.77 9.90 11.29
C ASP A 88 -11.80 10.05 12.48
N HIS A 89 -11.49 11.30 12.85
CA HIS A 89 -10.57 11.62 13.95
C HIS A 89 -11.18 11.44 15.36
N ALA A 90 -12.49 11.24 15.47
CA ALA A 90 -13.08 10.88 16.76
C ALA A 90 -12.52 9.51 17.18
N SER A 91 -12.18 9.36 18.46
CA SER A 91 -11.42 8.18 18.92
C SER A 91 -12.17 6.87 18.69
N GLU A 92 -13.50 6.92 18.75
CA GLU A 92 -14.41 5.83 18.45
C GLU A 92 -14.41 5.41 16.97
N ASP A 93 -14.12 6.33 16.04
CA ASP A 93 -14.20 6.09 14.60
C ASP A 93 -12.88 5.53 14.02
N VAL A 94 -11.74 5.79 14.68
CA VAL A 94 -10.41 5.42 14.19
C VAL A 94 -10.30 3.92 13.88
N SER A 95 -10.79 3.06 14.77
CA SER A 95 -10.71 1.62 14.58
C SER A 95 -11.58 1.15 13.42
N GLU A 96 -12.77 1.74 13.25
CA GLU A 96 -13.69 1.39 12.16
C GLU A 96 -13.15 1.84 10.79
N ALA A 97 -12.50 3.00 10.74
CA ALA A 97 -11.83 3.50 9.55
C ALA A 97 -10.65 2.59 9.15
N LEU A 98 -9.80 2.19 10.11
CA LEU A 98 -8.71 1.26 9.86
C LEU A 98 -9.22 -0.11 9.39
N ASP A 99 -10.24 -0.67 10.05
CA ASP A 99 -10.85 -1.95 9.67
C ASP A 99 -11.43 -1.91 8.25
N THR A 100 -12.01 -0.76 7.86
CA THR A 100 -12.51 -0.55 6.51
C THR A 100 -11.37 -0.54 5.49
N THR A 101 -10.27 0.15 5.77
CA THR A 101 -9.07 0.14 4.94
C THR A 101 -8.47 -1.25 4.81
N LEU A 102 -8.28 -1.98 5.92
CA LEU A 102 -7.75 -3.34 5.92
C LEU A 102 -8.63 -4.29 5.10
N ARG A 103 -9.96 -4.18 5.23
CA ARG A 103 -10.92 -4.96 4.44
C ARG A 103 -10.84 -4.64 2.95
N ASN A 104 -10.75 -3.36 2.59
CA ASN A 104 -10.65 -2.94 1.19
C ASN A 104 -9.34 -3.41 0.56
N LEU A 105 -8.22 -3.25 1.27
CA LEU A 105 -6.89 -3.69 0.82
C LEU A 105 -6.69 -5.20 0.93
N GLN A 106 -7.59 -5.92 1.62
CA GLN A 106 -7.49 -7.36 1.90
C GLN A 106 -6.20 -7.72 2.65
N LEU A 107 -5.89 -6.97 3.70
CA LEU A 107 -4.70 -7.11 4.53
C LEU A 107 -5.05 -7.29 6.00
N ASP A 108 -4.18 -7.96 6.74
CA ASP A 108 -4.29 -8.09 8.20
C ASP A 108 -3.62 -6.92 8.94
N TYR A 109 -2.72 -6.19 8.28
CA TYR A 109 -2.01 -5.03 8.85
C TYR A 109 -1.54 -4.05 7.76
N LEU A 110 -1.29 -2.81 8.19
CA LEU A 110 -0.56 -1.79 7.45
C LEU A 110 0.84 -1.61 8.05
N ASP A 111 1.82 -1.28 7.22
CA ASP A 111 3.17 -0.96 7.68
C ASP A 111 3.25 0.47 8.26
N LEU A 112 2.35 1.35 7.79
CA LEU A 112 2.20 2.70 8.29
C LEU A 112 0.74 3.16 8.17
N TYR A 113 0.22 3.75 9.24
CA TYR A 113 -1.08 4.43 9.25
C TYR A 113 -0.86 5.86 9.72
N LEU A 114 -1.27 6.83 8.91
CA LEU A 114 -1.07 8.27 9.13
C LEU A 114 -2.36 8.99 9.50
#